data_AF-A0A946Y0J7-F1
#
_entry.id   AF-A0A946Y0J7-F1
#
_cell.length_a   1.000
_cell.length_b   1.000
_cell.length_c   1.000
_cell.angle_alpha   90.00
_cell.angle_beta   90.00
_cell.angle_gamma   90.00
#
_symmetry.space_group_name_H-M   'P 1'
#
loop_
_entity.id
_entity.type
_entity.pdbx_description
1 polymer ?
#
loop_
_entity_poly.entity_id
_entity_poly.type
_entity_poly.pdbx_seq_one_letter_code
_entity_poly.pdbx_strand_id
1 'polypeptide(L)'
;MGIERLAKNVISLLATSAVAILIGGCASKPGGAQHAGHGTTHGGAGFLAPIRLLPEATGNHSWPVSTHSEIAQAYFDQGIQLRYAYGVDEAARSFRAAYKADPNCAICYWGEAYALGAYLNGALTTEKAPHALAAIRKAAELAPRHASPMERDLIDATLVRYVENFDPSNRRQQDQAFAEAMNAVYEKYPEHLDIAAITASAWFVLEERRGTRELDDPNVVRIHTILEKALAQDIRHPGACHLYIHATESTVEPERALPCAEFLGSAIPGASHINHMPSHTWNEVGDWGRSVRANLRAWHSDLKASVDAGVAIYPTHNLHMLLFAASYDGQGAIAVRAGRDYARLNGDTMHLALTLVRFGRFDEVSELGARPSGDVGGAVWD
;
A
#
# COMPACT_ATOMS: atom_id res chain seq x y z
N MET A 1 -18.12 -73.35 5.79
CA MET A 1 -17.56 -73.22 7.15
C MET A 1 -16.43 -72.21 7.07
N GLY A 2 -16.57 -70.92 7.33
CA GLY A 2 -17.45 -70.15 8.23
C GLY A 2 -16.52 -69.19 8.96
N ILE A 3 -16.37 -67.94 8.52
CA ILE A 3 -16.99 -66.74 9.13
C ILE A 3 -17.45 -67.02 10.57
N GLU A 4 -16.66 -66.60 11.57
CA GLU A 4 -17.13 -66.11 12.88
C GLU A 4 -15.94 -65.87 13.83
N ARG A 5 -15.63 -64.58 14.09
CA ARG A 5 -15.39 -64.02 15.45
C ARG A 5 -15.12 -62.51 15.36
N LEU A 6 -16.15 -61.80 14.92
CA LEU A 6 -16.49 -60.46 15.39
C LEU A 6 -17.40 -60.63 16.62
N ALA A 7 -17.38 -59.63 17.50
CA ALA A 7 -18.20 -59.47 18.71
C ALA A 7 -17.72 -60.24 19.96
N LYS A 8 -16.96 -59.53 20.80
CA LYS A 8 -17.20 -59.37 22.25
C LYS A 8 -16.24 -58.29 22.76
N ASN A 9 -16.76 -57.09 22.99
CA ASN A 9 -16.42 -56.19 24.10
C ASN A 9 -16.97 -54.79 23.82
N VAL A 10 -18.27 -54.64 24.04
CA VAL A 10 -18.91 -53.34 24.28
C VAL A 10 -19.76 -53.52 25.54
N ILE A 11 -19.69 -52.51 26.42
CA ILE A 11 -20.62 -52.16 27.52
C ILE A 11 -20.32 -52.75 28.90
N SER A 12 -19.72 -51.90 29.74
CA SER A 12 -20.07 -51.62 31.16
C SER A 12 -18.80 -51.27 31.94
N LEU A 13 -18.63 -50.18 32.68
CA LEU A 13 -19.37 -48.94 32.90
C LEU A 13 -18.45 -48.09 33.81
N LEU A 14 -18.31 -46.81 33.51
CA LEU A 14 -18.17 -45.68 34.45
C LEU A 14 -17.36 -45.88 35.75
N ALA A 15 -16.15 -45.30 35.82
CA ALA A 15 -15.74 -44.42 36.91
C ALA A 15 -14.40 -43.73 36.62
N THR A 16 -14.42 -42.40 36.74
CA THR A 16 -13.27 -41.51 37.07
C THR A 16 -12.06 -41.53 36.14
N SER A 17 -12.05 -40.62 35.18
CA SER A 17 -10.85 -39.87 34.81
C SER A 17 -11.29 -38.51 34.25
N ALA A 18 -11.21 -37.48 35.10
CA ALA A 18 -11.30 -36.10 34.68
C ALA A 18 -10.07 -35.79 33.81
N VAL A 19 -10.23 -35.88 32.50
CA VAL A 19 -9.27 -35.32 31.55
C VAL A 19 -9.56 -33.84 31.47
N ALA A 20 -8.70 -33.03 32.08
CA ALA A 20 -8.65 -31.61 31.82
C ALA A 20 -8.35 -31.41 30.34
N ILE A 21 -9.38 -31.04 29.57
CA ILE A 21 -9.20 -30.49 28.24
C ILE A 21 -8.59 -29.11 28.44
N LEU A 22 -7.26 -29.05 28.37
CA LEU A 22 -6.54 -27.81 28.12
C LEU A 22 -6.96 -27.35 26.72
N ILE A 23 -7.98 -26.50 26.67
CA ILE A 23 -8.21 -25.61 25.54
C ILE A 23 -7.06 -24.61 25.57
N GLY A 24 -5.89 -25.05 25.09
CA GLY A 24 -4.81 -24.17 24.73
C GLY A 24 -5.28 -23.38 23.53
N GLY A 25 -5.79 -22.17 23.79
CA GLY A 25 -6.09 -21.19 22.77
C GLY A 25 -4.82 -20.81 22.02
N CYS A 26 -4.48 -21.57 20.99
CA CYS A 26 -3.65 -21.08 19.91
C CYS A 26 -4.51 -20.11 19.10
N ALA A 27 -4.59 -18.86 19.58
CA ALA A 27 -4.94 -17.75 18.74
C ALA A 27 -3.89 -17.69 17.62
N SER A 28 -4.22 -18.29 16.48
CA SER A 28 -3.52 -18.02 15.23
C SER A 28 -3.78 -16.55 14.94
N LYS A 29 -2.75 -15.72 15.10
CA LYS A 29 -2.77 -14.36 14.58
C LYS A 29 -3.15 -14.46 13.10
N PRO A 30 -4.14 -13.72 12.59
CA PRO A 30 -4.33 -13.62 11.16
C PRO A 30 -3.00 -13.14 10.58
N GLY A 31 -2.43 -13.94 9.69
CA GLY A 31 -1.22 -13.57 8.97
C GLY A 31 -1.58 -12.49 7.98
N GLY A 32 -1.60 -11.23 8.43
CA GLY A 32 -1.72 -10.07 7.56
C GLY A 32 -0.64 -10.16 6.49
N ALA A 33 -1.06 -10.28 5.24
CA ALA A 33 -0.18 -10.24 4.09
C ALA A 33 0.37 -8.81 3.96
N GLN A 34 1.43 -8.48 4.70
CA GLN A 34 2.03 -7.15 4.71
C GLN A 34 3.48 -7.21 4.23
N HIS A 35 3.83 -6.26 3.35
CA HIS A 35 5.02 -6.30 2.50
C HIS A 35 6.31 -6.71 3.22
N ALA A 36 6.82 -7.90 2.91
CA ALA A 36 8.25 -8.16 3.03
C ALA A 36 8.96 -7.28 1.98
N GLY A 37 10.01 -6.57 2.39
CA GLY A 37 10.74 -5.64 1.54
C GLY A 37 11.36 -6.31 0.32
N HIS A 38 10.59 -6.38 -0.76
CA HIS A 38 11.05 -6.68 -2.11
C HIS A 38 10.51 -5.58 -3.03
N GLY A 39 11.02 -4.37 -2.81
CA GLY A 39 10.90 -3.27 -3.77
C GLY A 39 11.82 -3.53 -4.95
N THR A 40 11.56 -4.58 -5.74
CA THR A 40 12.06 -4.64 -7.11
C THR A 40 10.96 -4.07 -7.99
N THR A 41 11.13 -2.81 -8.38
CA THR A 41 10.38 -2.21 -9.47
C THR A 41 10.66 -3.04 -10.73
N HIS A 42 9.79 -4.01 -11.03
CA HIS A 42 9.86 -4.71 -12.29
C HIS A 42 9.43 -3.74 -13.40
N GLY A 43 10.41 -3.18 -14.11
CA GLY A 43 10.23 -2.57 -15.43
C GLY A 43 10.18 -1.04 -15.52
N GLY A 44 10.34 -0.30 -14.42
CA GLY A 44 10.22 1.17 -14.44
C GLY A 44 11.51 1.88 -14.84
N ALA A 45 11.44 2.78 -15.81
CA ALA A 45 12.49 3.79 -15.98
C ALA A 45 12.68 4.54 -14.64
N GLY A 46 13.93 4.73 -14.20
CA GLY A 46 14.21 5.30 -12.87
C GLY A 46 13.54 6.67 -12.65
N PHE A 47 13.42 7.10 -11.40
CA PHE A 47 12.71 8.33 -11.00
C PHE A 47 13.16 9.60 -11.73
N LEU A 48 14.30 9.58 -12.46
CA LEU A 48 14.80 10.67 -13.30
C LEU A 48 14.29 10.69 -14.76
N ALA A 49 13.71 9.60 -15.25
CA ALA A 49 13.21 9.48 -16.62
C ALA A 49 12.04 10.44 -16.93
N PRO A 50 11.73 10.72 -18.20
CA PRO A 50 10.48 11.40 -18.56
C PRO A 50 9.26 10.51 -18.28
N ILE A 51 8.09 11.14 -18.23
CA ILE A 51 6.78 10.47 -18.22
C ILE A 51 5.83 11.29 -19.09
N ARG A 52 4.90 10.61 -19.77
CA ARG A 52 3.79 11.24 -20.49
C ARG A 52 2.57 11.36 -19.58
N LEU A 53 1.54 12.09 -20.01
CA LEU A 53 0.23 11.98 -19.38
C LEU A 53 -0.35 10.57 -19.60
N LEU A 54 -0.91 10.00 -18.55
CA LEU A 54 -1.49 8.66 -18.50
C LEU A 54 -2.98 8.75 -18.13
N PRO A 55 -3.83 9.33 -19.01
CA PRO A 55 -5.23 9.57 -18.70
C PRO A 55 -6.02 8.28 -18.42
N GLU A 56 -5.57 7.13 -18.95
CA GLU A 56 -6.16 5.82 -18.65
C GLU A 56 -5.73 5.25 -17.29
N ALA A 57 -4.61 5.76 -16.74
CA ALA A 57 -4.08 5.30 -15.45
C ALA A 57 -4.51 6.17 -14.27
N THR A 58 -4.88 7.43 -14.52
CA THR A 58 -5.38 8.38 -13.52
C THR A 58 -6.90 8.45 -13.51
N GLY A 59 -7.47 8.88 -12.38
CA GLY A 59 -8.90 9.18 -12.25
C GLY A 59 -9.18 10.68 -12.21
N ASN A 60 -10.32 11.04 -11.62
CA ASN A 60 -10.88 12.40 -11.65
C ASN A 60 -10.41 13.31 -10.51
N HIS A 61 -9.52 12.83 -9.62
CA HIS A 61 -9.02 13.65 -8.53
C HIS A 61 -8.14 14.78 -9.10
N SER A 62 -8.46 16.01 -8.73
CA SER A 62 -7.74 17.20 -9.17
C SER A 62 -7.55 18.12 -7.98
N TRP A 63 -6.35 18.70 -7.89
CA TRP A 63 -6.02 19.72 -6.90
C TRP A 63 -5.58 20.98 -7.64
N PRO A 64 -6.47 21.99 -7.75
CA PRO A 64 -6.13 23.26 -8.37
C PRO A 64 -4.93 23.93 -7.71
N VAL A 65 -3.92 24.28 -8.50
CA VAL A 65 -2.68 24.90 -8.02
C VAL A 65 -2.40 26.24 -8.70
N SER A 66 -1.47 27.01 -8.14
CA SER A 66 -1.03 28.32 -8.64
C SER A 66 -0.20 28.22 -9.92
N THR A 67 -0.83 27.77 -11.00
CA THR A 67 -0.32 27.77 -12.37
C THR A 67 -1.39 28.24 -13.34
N HIS A 68 -0.97 28.83 -14.47
CA HIS A 68 -1.86 29.13 -15.60
C HIS A 68 -1.66 28.15 -16.77
N SER A 69 -0.74 27.19 -16.63
CA SER A 69 -0.47 26.18 -17.64
C SER A 69 -1.37 24.96 -17.40
N GLU A 70 -2.32 24.74 -18.30
CA GLU A 70 -3.20 23.55 -18.26
C GLU A 70 -2.39 22.24 -18.29
N ILE A 71 -1.26 22.23 -19.01
CA ILE A 71 -0.37 21.07 -19.06
C ILE A 71 0.33 20.86 -17.71
N ALA A 72 0.75 21.94 -17.04
CA ALA A 72 1.36 21.83 -15.71
C ALA A 72 0.34 21.32 -14.67
N GLN A 73 -0.90 21.83 -14.71
CA GLN A 73 -1.99 21.34 -13.85
C GLN A 73 -2.28 19.86 -14.09
N ALA A 74 -2.36 19.41 -15.35
CA ALA A 74 -2.61 18.01 -15.67
C ALA A 74 -1.50 17.08 -15.14
N TYR A 75 -0.23 17.49 -15.27
CA TYR A 75 0.89 16.72 -14.71
C TYR A 75 0.94 16.77 -13.18
N PHE A 76 0.53 17.88 -12.57
CA PHE A 76 0.40 17.98 -11.11
C PHE A 76 -0.67 17.02 -10.58
N ASP A 77 -1.84 17.00 -11.22
CA ASP A 77 -2.95 16.09 -10.87
C ASP A 77 -2.55 14.62 -11.05
N GLN A 78 -1.86 14.28 -12.14
CA GLN A 78 -1.27 12.95 -12.29
C GLN A 78 -0.27 12.64 -11.18
N GLY A 79 0.61 13.59 -10.86
CA GLY A 79 1.63 13.44 -9.82
C GLY A 79 1.03 13.15 -8.45
N ILE A 80 0.02 13.92 -8.02
CA ILE A 80 -0.59 13.73 -6.70
C ILE A 80 -1.39 12.43 -6.63
N GLN A 81 -2.12 12.06 -7.69
CA GLN A 81 -2.83 10.79 -7.76
C GLN A 81 -1.85 9.62 -7.66
N LEU A 82 -0.77 9.62 -8.44
CA LEU A 82 0.23 8.57 -8.38
C LEU A 82 0.97 8.55 -7.05
N ARG A 83 1.14 9.70 -6.40
CA ARG A 83 1.68 9.76 -5.05
C ARG A 83 0.75 9.15 -4.02
N TYR A 84 -0.56 9.37 -4.13
CA TYR A 84 -1.56 8.66 -3.34
C TYR A 84 -1.59 7.19 -3.67
N ALA A 85 -1.28 6.77 -4.89
CA ALA A 85 -1.15 5.36 -5.24
C ALA A 85 0.18 4.71 -4.80
N TYR A 86 1.08 5.46 -4.15
CA TYR A 86 2.45 5.03 -3.83
C TYR A 86 3.35 4.73 -5.04
N GLY A 87 2.99 5.21 -6.24
CA GLY A 87 3.85 5.26 -7.42
C GLY A 87 4.85 6.41 -7.30
N VAL A 88 5.82 6.28 -6.39
CA VAL A 88 6.77 7.36 -6.03
C VAL A 88 7.53 7.89 -7.22
N ASP A 89 8.07 7.00 -8.06
CA ASP A 89 8.92 7.38 -9.17
C ASP A 89 8.08 8.05 -10.26
N GLU A 90 6.93 7.50 -10.62
CA GLU A 90 6.01 8.09 -11.58
C GLU A 90 5.46 9.44 -11.10
N ALA A 91 5.15 9.57 -9.81
CA ALA A 91 4.72 10.82 -9.21
C ALA A 91 5.80 11.90 -9.35
N ALA A 92 7.05 11.59 -8.94
CA ALA A 92 8.18 12.51 -9.08
C ALA A 92 8.39 12.90 -10.55
N ARG A 93 8.37 11.93 -11.49
CA ARG A 93 8.47 12.21 -12.93
C ARG A 93 7.36 13.15 -13.42
N SER A 94 6.15 13.00 -12.92
CA SER A 94 4.99 13.83 -13.30
C SER A 94 5.15 15.25 -12.81
N PHE A 95 5.54 15.47 -11.56
CA PHE A 95 5.84 16.81 -11.04
C PHE A 95 6.98 17.49 -11.79
N ARG A 96 7.99 16.74 -12.22
CA ARG A 96 9.05 17.26 -13.08
C ARG A 96 8.58 17.64 -14.47
N ALA A 97 7.64 16.91 -15.04
CA ALA A 97 6.99 17.32 -16.28
C ALA A 97 6.14 18.58 -16.07
N ALA A 98 5.49 18.73 -14.91
CA ALA A 98 4.71 19.91 -14.56
C ALA A 98 5.57 21.18 -14.52
N TYR A 99 6.69 21.20 -13.78
CA TYR A 99 7.54 22.41 -13.76
C TYR A 99 8.36 22.62 -15.04
N LYS A 100 8.48 21.61 -15.91
CA LYS A 100 9.01 21.83 -17.27
C LYS A 100 8.00 22.56 -18.15
N ALA A 101 6.71 22.31 -17.95
CA ALA A 101 5.62 23.00 -18.63
C ALA A 101 5.36 24.40 -18.05
N ASP A 102 5.59 24.61 -16.75
CA ASP A 102 5.57 25.91 -16.09
C ASP A 102 6.73 26.04 -15.07
N PRO A 103 7.88 26.64 -15.48
CA PRO A 103 9.03 26.82 -14.60
C PRO A 103 8.79 27.73 -13.38
N ASN A 104 7.68 28.47 -13.34
CA ASN A 104 7.32 29.31 -12.19
C ASN A 104 6.37 28.60 -11.21
N CYS A 105 5.86 27.40 -11.54
CA CYS A 105 4.98 26.63 -10.66
C CYS A 105 5.73 26.13 -9.41
N ALA A 106 5.75 26.93 -8.34
CA ALA A 106 6.47 26.62 -7.11
C ALA A 106 6.00 25.28 -6.49
N ILE A 107 4.69 25.06 -6.46
CA ILE A 107 4.10 23.84 -5.90
C ILE A 107 4.37 22.59 -6.77
N CYS A 108 4.67 22.74 -8.05
CA CYS A 108 5.12 21.63 -8.89
C CYS A 108 6.50 21.12 -8.45
N TYR A 109 7.42 22.02 -8.04
CA TYR A 109 8.70 21.62 -7.44
C TYR A 109 8.51 20.99 -6.05
N TRP A 110 7.58 21.51 -5.24
CA TRP A 110 7.18 20.87 -3.98
C TRP A 110 6.68 19.45 -4.20
N GLY A 111 5.88 19.22 -5.23
CA GLY A 111 5.35 17.89 -5.55
C GLY A 111 6.45 16.86 -5.77
N GLU A 112 7.52 17.22 -6.49
CA GLU A 112 8.69 16.34 -6.65
C GLU A 112 9.30 16.01 -5.27
N ALA A 113 9.53 17.02 -4.44
CA ALA A 113 10.09 16.82 -3.11
C ALA A 113 9.18 15.95 -2.22
N TYR A 114 7.86 16.19 -2.23
CA TYR A 114 6.90 15.40 -1.47
C TYR A 114 6.84 13.94 -1.96
N ALA A 115 6.93 13.74 -3.28
CA ALA A 115 6.89 12.40 -3.87
C ALA A 115 8.09 11.56 -3.43
N LEU A 116 9.29 12.13 -3.48
CA LEU A 116 10.55 11.43 -3.16
C LEU A 116 10.76 11.16 -1.66
N GLY A 117 10.00 11.82 -0.79
CA GLY A 117 10.05 11.64 0.66
C GLY A 117 9.58 10.27 1.14
N ALA A 118 9.77 9.99 2.43
CA ALA A 118 9.25 8.75 3.03
C ALA A 118 7.70 8.72 3.02
N TYR A 119 7.19 7.51 2.95
CA TYR A 119 5.76 7.16 2.95
C TYR A 119 5.60 5.82 3.67
N LEU A 120 4.35 5.38 3.90
CA LEU A 120 4.09 4.20 4.74
C LEU A 120 4.87 2.94 4.31
N ASN A 121 5.05 2.74 3.00
CA ASN A 121 5.70 1.56 2.44
C ASN A 121 7.17 1.76 2.05
N GLY A 122 7.77 2.94 2.27
CA GLY A 122 9.16 3.17 1.91
C GLY A 122 9.80 4.38 2.59
N ALA A 123 11.07 4.24 2.93
CA ALA A 123 11.88 5.31 3.49
C ALA A 123 12.48 6.21 2.39
N LEU A 124 12.83 7.44 2.76
CA LEU A 124 13.72 8.28 1.95
C LEU A 124 15.08 7.58 1.78
N THR A 125 15.58 7.55 0.55
CA THR A 125 16.88 6.93 0.22
C THR A 125 17.97 7.99 0.09
N THR A 126 19.23 7.58 0.29
CA THR A 126 20.41 8.44 0.05
C THR A 126 20.50 8.92 -1.39
N GLU A 127 19.99 8.12 -2.33
CA GLU A 127 19.89 8.51 -3.75
C GLU A 127 18.86 9.62 -3.97
N LYS A 128 17.67 9.54 -3.37
CA LYS A 128 16.56 10.48 -3.60
C LYS A 128 16.67 11.76 -2.77
N ALA A 129 17.32 11.71 -1.60
CA ALA A 129 17.45 12.84 -0.68
C ALA A 129 17.99 14.13 -1.32
N PRO A 130 19.12 14.12 -2.07
CA PRO A 130 19.63 15.33 -2.71
C PRO A 130 18.66 15.94 -3.74
N HIS A 131 17.91 15.11 -4.46
CA HIS A 131 16.91 15.57 -5.43
C HIS A 131 15.70 16.21 -4.76
N ALA A 132 15.18 15.56 -3.70
CA ALA A 132 14.08 16.12 -2.91
C ALA A 132 14.46 17.47 -2.28
N LEU A 133 15.68 17.58 -1.73
CA LEU A 133 16.21 18.82 -1.18
C LEU A 133 16.34 19.93 -2.25
N ALA A 134 16.88 19.60 -3.42
CA ALA A 134 17.02 20.57 -4.51
C ALA A 134 15.65 21.08 -4.99
N ALA A 135 14.68 20.17 -5.15
CA ALA A 135 13.33 20.51 -5.56
C ALA A 135 12.63 21.42 -4.54
N ILE A 136 12.67 21.09 -3.24
CA ILE A 136 12.00 21.92 -2.22
C ILE A 136 12.66 23.29 -2.03
N ARG A 137 13.99 23.38 -2.19
CA ARG A 137 14.70 24.67 -2.18
C ARG A 137 14.27 25.54 -3.35
N LYS A 138 14.08 24.95 -4.54
CA LYS A 138 13.57 25.67 -5.70
C LYS A 138 12.12 26.11 -5.51
N ALA A 139 11.28 25.26 -4.91
CA ALA A 139 9.92 25.63 -4.54
C ALA A 139 9.91 26.86 -3.61
N ALA A 140 10.72 26.84 -2.55
CA ALA A 140 10.85 27.94 -1.59
C ALA A 140 11.35 29.25 -2.23
N GLU A 141 12.26 29.18 -3.22
CA GLU A 141 12.73 30.35 -3.98
C GLU A 141 11.59 31.02 -4.78
N LEU A 142 10.70 30.22 -5.36
CA LEU A 142 9.60 30.71 -6.22
C LEU A 142 8.36 31.11 -5.43
N ALA A 143 8.14 30.49 -4.26
CA ALA A 143 6.93 30.60 -3.47
C ALA A 143 6.48 32.05 -3.15
N PRO A 144 7.37 33.01 -2.83
CA PRO A 144 6.96 34.38 -2.53
C PRO A 144 6.22 35.09 -3.66
N ARG A 145 6.47 34.70 -4.93
CA ARG A 145 5.87 35.33 -6.12
C ARG A 145 4.85 34.46 -6.84
N HIS A 146 4.93 33.14 -6.67
CA HIS A 146 4.21 32.19 -7.53
C HIS A 146 3.40 31.14 -6.77
N ALA A 147 3.37 31.17 -5.44
CA ALA A 147 2.56 30.25 -4.65
C ALA A 147 1.42 31.00 -3.92
N SER A 148 0.28 30.34 -3.77
CA SER A 148 -0.79 30.79 -2.86
C SER A 148 -0.32 30.75 -1.39
N PRO A 149 -1.02 31.41 -0.44
CA PRO A 149 -0.66 31.31 0.98
C PRO A 149 -0.59 29.85 1.49
N MET A 150 -1.54 29.02 1.09
CA MET A 150 -1.59 27.60 1.47
C MET A 150 -0.43 26.80 0.89
N GLU A 151 -0.10 27.03 -0.38
CA GLU A 151 1.04 26.39 -1.02
C GLU A 151 2.36 26.82 -0.39
N ARG A 152 2.51 28.08 0.02
CA ARG A 152 3.68 28.53 0.80
C ARG A 152 3.80 27.78 2.11
N ASP A 153 2.70 27.64 2.86
CA ASP A 153 2.73 26.90 4.13
C ASP A 153 3.10 25.42 3.92
N LEU A 154 2.64 24.78 2.84
CA LEU A 154 3.03 23.41 2.45
C LEU A 154 4.51 23.30 2.08
N ILE A 155 5.03 24.27 1.32
CA ILE A 155 6.44 24.36 0.93
C ILE A 155 7.30 24.49 2.18
N ASP A 156 6.96 25.42 3.06
CA ASP A 156 7.70 25.69 4.30
C ASP A 156 7.68 24.46 5.22
N ALA A 157 6.51 23.82 5.37
CA ALA A 157 6.39 22.59 6.17
C ALA A 157 7.21 21.43 5.58
N THR A 158 7.32 21.33 4.27
CA THR A 158 8.07 20.24 3.62
C THR A 158 9.57 20.50 3.63
N LEU A 159 10.00 21.77 3.61
CA LEU A 159 11.40 22.16 3.62
C LEU A 159 12.15 21.63 4.85
N VAL A 160 11.50 21.61 6.02
CA VAL A 160 12.12 21.13 7.28
C VAL A 160 12.48 19.64 7.26
N ARG A 161 11.89 18.88 6.33
CA ARG A 161 12.11 17.43 6.20
C ARG A 161 13.50 17.09 5.63
N TYR A 162 14.12 18.00 4.88
CA TYR A 162 15.30 17.67 4.09
C TYR A 162 16.55 18.39 4.57
N VAL A 163 17.66 17.65 4.65
CA VAL A 163 18.97 18.13 5.10
C VAL A 163 20.05 17.82 4.04
N GLU A 164 21.12 18.61 4.01
CA GLU A 164 22.19 18.46 2.99
C GLU A 164 22.88 17.10 3.05
N ASN A 165 23.25 16.68 4.26
CA ASN A 165 23.93 15.42 4.51
C ASN A 165 22.95 14.42 5.11
N PHE A 166 22.08 13.86 4.26
CA PHE A 166 21.08 12.89 4.70
C PHE A 166 21.74 11.62 5.23
N ASP A 167 21.41 11.28 6.49
CA ASP A 167 21.77 10.01 7.13
C ASP A 167 20.48 9.22 7.42
N PRO A 168 20.30 8.02 6.83
CA PRO A 168 19.15 7.16 7.10
C PRO A 168 18.92 6.86 8.60
N SER A 169 19.97 6.87 9.43
CA SER A 169 19.86 6.64 10.88
C SER A 169 19.09 7.75 11.59
N ASN A 170 19.13 8.98 11.06
CA ASN A 170 18.47 10.16 11.61
C ASN A 170 17.11 10.46 10.94
N ARG A 171 16.66 9.62 10.01
CA ARG A 171 15.41 9.82 9.24
C ARG A 171 14.21 10.12 10.13
N ARG A 172 14.06 9.42 11.25
CA ARG A 172 12.90 9.58 12.14
C ARG A 172 12.76 11.03 12.65
N GLN A 173 13.87 11.72 12.93
CA GLN A 173 13.85 13.11 13.37
C GLN A 173 13.29 14.04 12.29
N GLN A 174 13.66 13.79 11.03
CA GLN A 174 13.20 14.57 9.88
C GLN A 174 11.72 14.31 9.58
N ASP A 175 11.28 13.05 9.65
CA ASP A 175 9.87 12.70 9.48
C ASP A 175 9.01 13.27 10.62
N GLN A 176 9.54 13.32 11.86
CA GLN A 176 8.87 13.95 13.00
C GLN A 176 8.70 15.46 12.79
N ALA A 177 9.77 16.17 12.40
CA ALA A 177 9.70 17.60 12.12
C ALA A 177 8.70 17.91 11.00
N PHE A 178 8.66 17.08 9.96
CA PHE A 178 7.67 17.20 8.90
C PHE A 178 6.23 16.96 9.38
N ALA A 179 5.99 15.95 10.20
CA ALA A 179 4.66 15.66 10.75
C ALA A 179 4.14 16.79 11.64
N GLU A 180 5.00 17.35 12.49
CA GLU A 180 4.67 18.52 13.32
C GLU A 180 4.37 19.76 12.47
N ALA A 181 5.20 20.05 11.47
CA ALA A 181 4.97 21.18 10.57
C ALA A 181 3.67 21.02 9.76
N MET A 182 3.42 19.82 9.24
CA MET A 182 2.16 19.49 8.54
C MET A 182 0.95 19.54 9.47
N ASN A 183 1.10 19.24 10.76
CA ASN A 183 0.02 19.41 11.73
C ASN A 183 -0.38 20.88 11.88
N ALA A 184 0.59 21.80 11.94
CA ALA A 184 0.32 23.23 11.97
C ALA A 184 -0.37 23.72 10.66
N VAL A 185 0.01 23.17 9.51
CA VAL A 185 -0.69 23.45 8.24
C VAL A 185 -2.14 22.95 8.28
N TYR A 186 -2.37 21.74 8.79
CA TYR A 186 -3.71 21.18 8.93
C TYR A 186 -4.59 22.00 9.88
N GLU A 187 -4.06 22.48 11.01
CA GLU A 187 -4.80 23.35 11.93
C GLU A 187 -5.23 24.68 11.27
N LYS A 188 -4.44 25.19 10.32
CA LYS A 188 -4.76 26.39 9.54
C LYS A 188 -5.76 26.12 8.42
N TYR A 189 -5.76 24.91 7.84
CA TYR A 189 -6.62 24.51 6.72
C TYR A 189 -7.36 23.19 7.00
N PRO A 190 -8.18 23.10 8.07
CA PRO A 190 -8.73 21.82 8.54
C PRO A 190 -9.74 21.19 7.57
N GLU A 191 -10.32 21.98 6.68
CA GLU A 191 -11.31 21.55 5.67
C GLU A 191 -10.67 21.12 4.34
N HIS A 192 -9.34 21.25 4.18
CA HIS A 192 -8.67 20.87 2.94
C HIS A 192 -8.29 19.39 2.95
N LEU A 193 -8.95 18.58 2.11
CA LEU A 193 -8.83 17.12 2.13
C LEU A 193 -7.42 16.61 1.77
N ASP A 194 -6.74 17.21 0.77
CA ASP A 194 -5.37 16.82 0.46
C ASP A 194 -4.39 17.14 1.60
N ILE A 195 -4.57 18.26 2.31
CA ILE A 195 -3.76 18.61 3.49
C ILE A 195 -4.02 17.59 4.59
N ALA A 196 -5.28 17.25 4.87
CA ALA A 196 -5.62 16.20 5.84
C ALA A 196 -4.94 14.86 5.49
N ALA A 197 -5.01 14.43 4.23
CA ALA A 197 -4.37 13.19 3.78
C ALA A 197 -2.84 13.23 3.91
N ILE A 198 -2.19 14.35 3.56
CA ILE A 198 -0.74 14.49 3.67
C ILE A 198 -0.32 14.53 5.15
N THR A 199 -1.04 15.24 6.00
CA THR A 199 -0.76 15.31 7.45
C THR A 199 -0.96 13.95 8.11
N ALA A 200 -2.04 13.23 7.79
CA ALA A 200 -2.23 11.86 8.24
C ALA A 200 -1.10 10.94 7.79
N SER A 201 -0.68 11.03 6.52
CA SER A 201 0.47 10.28 6.02
C SER A 201 1.77 10.62 6.75
N ALA A 202 2.00 11.89 7.10
CA ALA A 202 3.21 12.32 7.79
C ALA A 202 3.30 11.72 9.20
N TRP A 203 2.19 11.75 9.96
CA TRP A 203 2.10 11.06 11.24
C TRP A 203 2.25 9.54 11.08
N PHE A 204 1.62 8.96 10.06
CA PHE A 204 1.60 7.50 9.90
C PHE A 204 2.99 6.91 9.58
N VAL A 205 3.91 7.66 8.96
CA VAL A 205 5.30 7.22 8.73
C VAL A 205 6.08 6.99 10.04
N LEU A 206 5.62 7.56 11.16
CA LEU A 206 6.26 7.43 12.47
C LEU A 206 5.79 6.19 13.23
N GLU A 207 4.71 5.54 12.79
CA GLU A 207 4.15 4.37 13.46
C GLU A 207 4.92 3.10 13.13
N GLU A 208 4.88 2.14 14.07
CA GLU A 208 5.43 0.83 13.81
C GLU A 208 4.64 0.15 12.70
N ARG A 209 5.37 -0.44 11.75
CA ARG A 209 4.77 -1.04 10.56
C ARG A 209 4.18 -2.43 10.83
N ARG A 210 4.67 -3.15 11.85
CA ARG A 210 4.30 -4.54 12.12
C ARG A 210 3.53 -4.64 13.43
N GLY A 211 2.53 -5.50 13.45
CA GLY A 211 1.73 -5.79 14.64
C GLY A 211 0.34 -5.16 14.60
N THR A 212 -0.43 -5.47 15.63
CA THR A 212 -1.75 -4.87 15.87
C THR A 212 -1.55 -3.54 16.60
N ARG A 213 -2.32 -2.53 16.23
CA ARG A 213 -2.36 -1.21 16.87
C ARG A 213 -3.60 -1.13 17.75
N GLU A 214 -3.40 -0.64 18.96
CA GLU A 214 -4.48 -0.40 19.91
C GLU A 214 -5.24 0.88 19.52
N LEU A 215 -6.57 0.83 19.60
CA LEU A 215 -7.43 1.93 19.18
C LEU A 215 -7.38 3.14 20.13
N ASP A 216 -6.92 2.95 21.37
CA ASP A 216 -6.75 3.99 22.37
C ASP A 216 -5.34 4.60 22.37
N ASP A 217 -4.43 4.10 21.52
CA ASP A 217 -3.11 4.72 21.32
C ASP A 217 -3.30 6.16 20.80
N PRO A 218 -2.72 7.19 21.46
CA PRO A 218 -2.88 8.58 21.05
C PRO A 218 -2.46 8.89 19.61
N ASN A 219 -1.49 8.16 19.05
CA ASN A 219 -1.06 8.34 17.66
C ASN A 219 -2.09 7.74 16.68
N VAL A 220 -2.63 6.56 17.01
CA VAL A 220 -3.71 5.93 16.22
C VAL A 220 -4.96 6.81 16.23
N VAL A 221 -5.37 7.29 17.41
CA VAL A 221 -6.49 8.23 17.57
C VAL A 221 -6.28 9.50 16.73
N ARG A 222 -5.06 10.06 16.72
CA ARG A 222 -4.72 11.25 15.92
C ARG A 222 -4.91 10.99 14.43
N ILE A 223 -4.32 9.91 13.91
CA ILE A 223 -4.39 9.58 12.48
C ILE A 223 -5.83 9.31 12.07
N HIS A 224 -6.57 8.50 12.84
CA HIS A 224 -7.97 8.20 12.57
C HIS A 224 -8.83 9.47 12.60
N THR A 225 -8.64 10.35 13.59
CA THR A 225 -9.42 11.60 13.68
C THR A 225 -9.25 12.50 12.46
N ILE A 226 -8.01 12.65 11.96
CA ILE A 226 -7.75 13.47 10.76
C ILE A 226 -8.43 12.86 9.54
N LEU A 227 -8.28 11.54 9.35
CA LEU A 227 -8.84 10.82 8.21
C LEU A 227 -10.37 10.79 8.25
N GLU A 228 -10.97 10.50 9.40
CA GLU A 228 -12.43 10.42 9.55
C GLU A 228 -13.11 11.76 9.33
N LYS A 229 -12.49 12.87 9.76
CA LYS A 229 -12.98 14.21 9.44
C LYS A 229 -12.97 14.49 7.94
N ALA A 230 -11.88 14.13 7.24
CA ALA A 230 -11.80 14.29 5.79
C ALA A 230 -12.83 13.41 5.05
N LEU A 231 -12.96 12.15 5.47
CA LEU A 231 -13.86 11.18 4.86
C LEU A 231 -15.35 11.45 5.15
N ALA A 232 -15.65 12.16 6.24
CA ALA A 232 -16.99 12.67 6.49
C ALA A 232 -17.40 13.76 5.48
N GLN A 233 -16.44 14.46 4.87
CA GLN A 233 -16.70 15.45 3.82
C GLN A 233 -16.76 14.82 2.43
N ASP A 234 -15.78 13.98 2.08
CA ASP A 234 -15.80 13.19 0.85
C ASP A 234 -15.18 11.82 1.06
N ILE A 235 -16.03 10.81 1.16
CA ILE A 235 -15.65 9.40 1.28
C ILE A 235 -14.91 8.87 0.03
N ARG A 236 -14.83 9.64 -1.06
CA ARG A 236 -14.16 9.24 -2.29
C ARG A 236 -12.77 9.84 -2.45
N HIS A 237 -12.30 10.63 -1.48
CA HIS A 237 -10.96 11.23 -1.54
C HIS A 237 -9.88 10.13 -1.54
N PRO A 238 -9.11 9.95 -2.64
CA PRO A 238 -8.29 8.75 -2.84
C PRO A 238 -7.17 8.62 -1.81
N GLY A 239 -6.49 9.73 -1.48
CA GLY A 239 -5.41 9.72 -0.49
C GLY A 239 -5.91 9.41 0.93
N ALA A 240 -7.08 9.93 1.29
CA ALA A 240 -7.64 9.72 2.63
C ALA A 240 -8.15 8.29 2.78
N CYS A 241 -8.89 7.77 1.79
CA CYS A 241 -9.39 6.41 1.85
C CYS A 241 -8.29 5.35 1.81
N HIS A 242 -7.25 5.58 1.00
CA HIS A 242 -6.09 4.69 0.98
C HIS A 242 -5.44 4.60 2.37
N LEU A 243 -5.14 5.75 2.99
CA LEU A 243 -4.54 5.80 4.31
C LEU A 243 -5.46 5.18 5.37
N TYR A 244 -6.77 5.38 5.28
CA TYR A 244 -7.71 4.85 6.26
C TYR A 244 -7.81 3.32 6.23
N ILE A 245 -7.79 2.71 5.03
CA ILE A 245 -7.69 1.24 4.91
C ILE A 245 -6.44 0.73 5.64
N HIS A 246 -5.27 1.35 5.41
CA HIS A 246 -4.03 0.98 6.10
C HIS A 246 -4.06 1.27 7.61
N ALA A 247 -4.75 2.32 8.03
CA ALA A 247 -4.84 2.70 9.43
C ALA A 247 -5.70 1.69 10.21
N THR A 248 -6.77 1.17 9.61
CA THR A 248 -7.68 0.23 10.25
C THR A 248 -7.31 -1.24 10.07
N GLU A 249 -6.60 -1.63 8.99
CA GLU A 249 -6.27 -3.05 8.71
C GLU A 249 -5.50 -3.73 9.85
N SER A 250 -4.65 -2.98 10.54
CA SER A 250 -3.83 -3.49 11.63
C SER A 250 -4.48 -3.24 12.99
N THR A 251 -5.80 -3.05 13.07
CA THR A 251 -6.54 -2.84 14.33
C THR A 251 -7.51 -3.99 14.57
N VAL A 252 -8.21 -3.95 15.70
CA VAL A 252 -9.30 -4.89 16.00
C VAL A 252 -10.64 -4.51 15.35
N GLU A 253 -10.70 -3.38 14.64
CA GLU A 253 -11.91 -2.87 13.95
C GLU A 253 -11.63 -2.59 12.44
N PRO A 254 -11.15 -3.57 11.66
CA PRO A 254 -10.85 -3.38 10.24
C PRO A 254 -12.10 -3.00 9.40
N GLU A 255 -13.30 -3.36 9.86
CA GLU A 255 -14.57 -3.08 9.18
C GLU A 255 -14.89 -1.59 9.04
N ARG A 256 -14.24 -0.73 9.84
CA ARG A 256 -14.40 0.73 9.74
C ARG A 256 -14.08 1.26 8.34
N ALA A 257 -13.13 0.64 7.64
CA ALA A 257 -12.75 1.06 6.30
C ALA A 257 -13.59 0.44 5.16
N LEU A 258 -14.64 -0.34 5.46
CA LEU A 258 -15.53 -0.91 4.42
C LEU A 258 -16.06 0.16 3.45
N PRO A 259 -16.54 1.35 3.88
CA PRO A 259 -16.98 2.38 2.95
C PRO A 259 -15.86 2.84 2.00
N CYS A 260 -14.62 2.96 2.47
CA CYS A 260 -13.49 3.29 1.61
C CYS A 260 -13.14 2.16 0.63
N ALA A 261 -13.22 0.91 1.07
CA ALA A 261 -12.98 -0.26 0.23
C ALA A 261 -13.95 -0.33 -0.96
N GLU A 262 -15.20 0.15 -0.81
CA GLU A 262 -16.18 0.19 -1.90
C GLU A 262 -15.81 1.17 -3.02
N PHE A 263 -15.13 2.29 -2.72
CA PHE A 263 -14.84 3.34 -3.71
C PHE A 263 -13.40 3.32 -4.23
N LEU A 264 -12.44 3.05 -3.35
CA LEU A 264 -11.02 3.31 -3.63
C LEU A 264 -10.52 2.53 -4.85
N GLY A 265 -10.97 1.29 -5.02
CA GLY A 265 -10.49 0.39 -6.07
C GLY A 265 -10.61 0.90 -7.50
N SER A 266 -11.45 1.92 -7.75
CA SER A 266 -11.64 2.58 -9.05
C SER A 266 -11.20 4.04 -9.07
N ALA A 267 -10.73 4.59 -7.96
CA ALA A 267 -10.43 6.03 -7.84
C ALA A 267 -9.25 6.45 -8.73
N ILE A 268 -8.24 5.57 -8.88
CA ILE A 268 -7.09 5.75 -9.75
C ILE A 268 -6.96 4.46 -10.60
N PRO A 269 -7.72 4.35 -11.70
CA PRO A 269 -8.10 3.07 -12.31
C PRO A 269 -6.94 2.26 -12.87
N GLY A 270 -5.83 2.86 -13.28
CA GLY A 270 -4.67 2.11 -13.77
C GLY A 270 -3.50 2.05 -12.80
N ALA A 271 -3.63 2.54 -11.57
CA ALA A 271 -2.61 2.34 -10.55
C ALA A 271 -2.90 1.05 -9.76
N SER A 272 -2.13 -0.01 -10.01
CA SER A 272 -2.46 -1.36 -9.53
C SER A 272 -2.60 -1.44 -8.02
N HIS A 273 -1.79 -0.70 -7.27
CA HIS A 273 -1.93 -0.63 -5.81
C HIS A 273 -3.30 -0.06 -5.41
N ILE A 274 -3.75 1.07 -5.96
CA ILE A 274 -5.10 1.58 -5.62
C ILE A 274 -6.20 0.57 -5.94
N ASN A 275 -6.06 -0.18 -7.04
CA ASN A 275 -7.03 -1.22 -7.40
C ASN A 275 -7.08 -2.39 -6.41
N HIS A 276 -5.93 -2.73 -5.80
CA HIS A 276 -5.74 -3.85 -4.87
C HIS A 276 -6.14 -3.49 -3.43
N MET A 277 -5.99 -2.20 -3.05
CA MET A 277 -6.16 -1.72 -1.68
C MET A 277 -7.45 -2.17 -0.97
N PRO A 278 -8.64 -2.20 -1.60
CA PRO A 278 -9.85 -2.73 -0.97
C PRO A 278 -9.70 -4.14 -0.40
N SER A 279 -8.83 -4.97 -0.99
CA SER A 279 -8.59 -6.34 -0.52
C SER A 279 -7.96 -6.42 0.87
N HIS A 280 -7.26 -5.37 1.33
CA HIS A 280 -6.74 -5.31 2.70
C HIS A 280 -7.90 -5.36 3.71
N THR A 281 -8.92 -4.52 3.55
CA THR A 281 -10.12 -4.55 4.40
C THR A 281 -10.95 -5.84 4.20
N TRP A 282 -11.19 -6.23 2.95
CA TRP A 282 -12.05 -7.39 2.67
C TRP A 282 -11.43 -8.73 3.12
N ASN A 283 -10.11 -8.87 3.11
CA ASN A 283 -9.45 -10.06 3.67
C ASN A 283 -9.65 -10.16 5.19
N GLU A 284 -9.54 -9.04 5.92
CA GLU A 284 -9.69 -9.02 7.38
C GLU A 284 -11.12 -9.32 7.83
N VAL A 285 -12.13 -8.86 7.07
CA VAL A 285 -13.56 -9.12 7.36
C VAL A 285 -14.09 -10.42 6.73
N GLY A 286 -13.23 -11.17 6.04
CA GLY A 286 -13.58 -12.47 5.44
C GLY A 286 -14.36 -12.42 4.12
N ASP A 287 -14.42 -11.29 3.42
CA ASP A 287 -14.99 -11.18 2.06
C ASP A 287 -13.92 -11.49 0.99
N TRP A 288 -13.39 -12.71 1.02
CA TRP A 288 -12.30 -13.13 0.14
C TRP A 288 -12.69 -13.08 -1.35
N GLY A 289 -13.96 -13.32 -1.68
CA GLY A 289 -14.46 -13.21 -3.05
C GLY A 289 -14.33 -11.80 -3.63
N ARG A 290 -14.62 -10.74 -2.85
CA ARG A 290 -14.35 -9.36 -3.27
C ARG A 290 -12.85 -9.08 -3.37
N SER A 291 -12.06 -9.59 -2.43
CA SER A 291 -10.60 -9.48 -2.48
C SER A 291 -9.99 -10.08 -3.75
N VAL A 292 -10.47 -11.25 -4.20
CA VAL A 292 -10.05 -11.84 -5.49
C VAL A 292 -10.32 -10.87 -6.64
N ARG A 293 -11.52 -10.26 -6.69
CA ARG A 293 -11.87 -9.33 -7.76
C ARG A 293 -11.01 -8.05 -7.76
N ALA A 294 -10.70 -7.49 -6.59
CA ALA A 294 -9.79 -6.35 -6.48
C ALA A 294 -8.39 -6.69 -6.99
N ASN A 295 -7.83 -7.80 -6.55
CA ASN A 295 -6.47 -8.18 -6.93
C ASN A 295 -6.35 -8.61 -8.41
N LEU A 296 -7.42 -9.16 -9.01
CA LEU A 296 -7.47 -9.36 -10.47
C LEU A 296 -7.44 -8.03 -11.23
N ARG A 297 -8.15 -6.99 -10.75
CA ARG A 297 -8.05 -5.64 -11.34
C ARG A 297 -6.64 -5.07 -11.20
N ALA A 298 -6.03 -5.20 -10.02
CA ALA A 298 -4.65 -4.79 -9.80
C ALA A 298 -3.68 -5.48 -10.77
N TRP A 299 -3.79 -6.80 -10.92
CA TRP A 299 -2.96 -7.56 -11.85
C TRP A 299 -3.16 -7.13 -13.31
N HIS A 300 -4.39 -6.81 -13.72
CA HIS A 300 -4.62 -6.22 -15.05
C HIS A 300 -3.92 -4.87 -15.23
N SER A 301 -3.93 -4.01 -14.21
CA SER A 301 -3.21 -2.73 -14.24
C SER A 301 -1.70 -2.91 -14.28
N ASP A 302 -1.16 -3.91 -13.54
CA ASP A 302 0.26 -4.29 -13.61
C ASP A 302 0.66 -4.68 -15.04
N LEU A 303 -0.14 -5.51 -15.72
CA LEU A 303 0.12 -5.93 -17.10
C LEU A 303 0.05 -4.76 -18.10
N LYS A 304 -0.91 -3.83 -17.91
CA LYS A 304 -1.08 -2.64 -18.76
C LYS A 304 0.06 -1.63 -18.65
N ALA A 305 0.87 -1.69 -17.60
CA ALA A 305 2.04 -0.82 -17.46
C ALA A 305 3.05 -0.98 -18.61
N SER A 306 3.14 -2.17 -19.21
CA SER A 306 4.02 -2.45 -20.36
C SER A 306 3.67 -1.67 -21.63
N VAL A 307 2.46 -1.11 -21.71
CA VAL A 307 1.96 -0.33 -22.85
C VAL A 307 1.54 1.08 -22.44
N ASP A 308 2.05 1.57 -21.30
CA ASP A 308 1.77 2.89 -20.76
C ASP A 308 0.26 3.18 -20.60
N ALA A 309 -0.53 2.15 -20.27
CA ALA A 309 -1.96 2.22 -19.98
C ALA A 309 -2.28 1.84 -18.51
N GLY A 310 -1.24 1.79 -17.68
CA GLY A 310 -1.29 1.47 -16.26
C GLY A 310 0.04 1.79 -15.59
N VAL A 311 0.06 1.71 -14.27
CA VAL A 311 1.26 1.84 -13.44
C VAL A 311 1.32 0.63 -12.53
N ALA A 312 2.36 -0.18 -12.72
CA ALA A 312 2.61 -1.37 -11.92
C ALA A 312 3.26 -0.95 -10.59
N ILE A 313 2.54 -1.15 -9.49
CA ILE A 313 2.96 -0.81 -8.13
C ILE A 313 2.82 -2.06 -7.27
N TYR A 314 3.95 -2.59 -6.83
CA TYR A 314 4.08 -3.84 -6.08
C TYR A 314 3.43 -5.08 -6.73
N PRO A 315 3.77 -5.42 -8.00
CA PRO A 315 3.12 -6.53 -8.70
C PRO A 315 3.23 -7.88 -7.98
N THR A 316 4.35 -8.14 -7.30
CA THR A 316 4.53 -9.34 -6.47
C THR A 316 3.58 -9.34 -5.27
N HIS A 317 3.35 -8.20 -4.64
CA HIS A 317 2.40 -8.06 -3.54
C HIS A 317 0.95 -8.24 -4.00
N ASN A 318 0.56 -7.61 -5.12
CA ASN A 318 -0.78 -7.75 -5.70
C ASN A 318 -1.10 -9.22 -6.03
N LEU A 319 -0.12 -9.94 -6.59
CA LEU A 319 -0.25 -11.38 -6.86
C LEU A 319 -0.29 -12.23 -5.58
N HIS A 320 0.48 -11.86 -4.55
CA HIS A 320 0.40 -12.54 -3.26
C HIS A 320 -0.96 -12.35 -2.60
N MET A 321 -1.52 -11.14 -2.64
CA MET A 321 -2.87 -10.85 -2.14
C MET A 321 -3.95 -11.60 -2.95
N LEU A 322 -3.79 -11.72 -4.27
CA LEU A 322 -4.66 -12.54 -5.12
C LEU A 322 -4.61 -14.01 -4.73
N LEU A 323 -3.40 -14.55 -4.59
CA LEU A 323 -3.15 -15.94 -4.18
C LEU A 323 -3.79 -16.24 -2.83
N PHE A 324 -3.55 -15.37 -1.85
CA PHE A 324 -4.08 -15.48 -0.50
C PHE A 324 -5.61 -15.50 -0.53
N ALA A 325 -6.23 -14.47 -1.10
CA ALA A 325 -7.69 -14.36 -1.16
C ALA A 325 -8.32 -15.55 -1.91
N ALA A 326 -7.78 -15.93 -3.07
CA ALA A 326 -8.29 -17.05 -3.85
C ALA A 326 -8.15 -18.40 -3.11
N SER A 327 -7.10 -18.55 -2.30
CA SER A 327 -6.92 -19.74 -1.46
C SER A 327 -8.00 -19.84 -0.38
N TYR A 328 -8.30 -18.74 0.31
CA TYR A 328 -9.32 -18.71 1.36
C TYR A 328 -10.75 -18.84 0.80
N ASP A 329 -11.03 -18.21 -0.35
CA ASP A 329 -12.33 -18.30 -1.02
C ASP A 329 -12.59 -19.68 -1.66
N GLY A 330 -11.56 -20.52 -1.83
CA GLY A 330 -11.65 -21.83 -2.46
C GLY A 330 -11.53 -21.82 -3.99
N GLN A 331 -11.10 -20.70 -4.59
CA GLN A 331 -10.92 -20.54 -6.03
C GLN A 331 -9.58 -21.10 -6.52
N GLY A 332 -9.42 -22.43 -6.46
CA GLY A 332 -8.14 -23.12 -6.70
C GLY A 332 -7.47 -22.83 -8.05
N ALA A 333 -8.24 -22.70 -9.13
CA ALA A 333 -7.68 -22.37 -10.44
C ALA A 333 -7.03 -20.97 -10.46
N ILE A 334 -7.67 -19.98 -9.84
CA ILE A 334 -7.15 -18.61 -9.73
C ILE A 334 -5.94 -18.58 -8.80
N ALA A 335 -6.04 -19.24 -7.63
CA ALA A 335 -4.96 -19.33 -6.66
C ALA A 335 -3.69 -19.91 -7.32
N VAL A 336 -3.79 -21.07 -7.97
CA VAL A 336 -2.62 -21.69 -8.61
C VAL A 336 -2.07 -20.82 -9.74
N ARG A 337 -2.93 -20.16 -10.53
CA ARG A 337 -2.46 -19.24 -11.58
C ARG A 337 -1.68 -18.07 -10.99
N ALA A 338 -2.23 -17.41 -9.97
CA ALA A 338 -1.58 -16.32 -9.26
C ALA A 338 -0.25 -16.77 -8.63
N GLY A 339 -0.19 -17.97 -8.04
CA GLY A 339 1.02 -18.54 -7.47
C GLY A 339 2.12 -18.77 -8.51
N ARG A 340 1.76 -19.23 -9.71
CA ARG A 340 2.71 -19.38 -10.82
C ARG A 340 3.23 -18.04 -11.33
N ASP A 341 2.35 -17.04 -11.43
CA ASP A 341 2.75 -15.68 -11.82
C ASP A 341 3.64 -15.03 -10.77
N TYR A 342 3.31 -15.21 -9.49
CA TYR A 342 4.12 -14.77 -8.35
C TYR A 342 5.52 -15.40 -8.41
N ALA A 343 5.59 -16.73 -8.58
CA ALA A 343 6.85 -17.45 -8.66
C ALA A 343 7.70 -17.00 -9.87
N ARG A 344 7.07 -16.70 -11.01
CA ARG A 344 7.78 -16.17 -12.19
C ARG A 344 8.40 -14.80 -11.92
N LEU A 345 7.71 -13.92 -11.20
CA LEU A 345 8.23 -12.58 -10.90
C LEU A 345 9.25 -12.57 -9.76
N ASN A 346 8.97 -13.30 -8.69
CA ASN A 346 9.78 -13.27 -7.46
C ASN A 346 10.90 -14.32 -7.44
N GLY A 347 10.88 -15.30 -8.34
CA GLY A 347 11.88 -16.38 -8.39
C GLY A 347 11.76 -17.40 -7.25
N ASP A 348 10.64 -17.41 -6.50
CA ASP A 348 10.42 -18.30 -5.35
C ASP A 348 9.10 -19.07 -5.49
N THR A 349 9.17 -20.39 -5.32
CA THR A 349 8.07 -21.34 -5.50
C THR A 349 7.32 -21.69 -4.21
N MET A 350 7.72 -21.18 -3.02
CA MET A 350 7.11 -21.53 -1.73
C MET A 350 5.59 -21.36 -1.74
N HIS A 351 5.12 -20.18 -2.12
CA HIS A 351 3.70 -19.83 -2.12
C HIS A 351 2.92 -20.64 -3.17
N LEU A 352 3.55 -21.00 -4.29
CA LEU A 352 2.98 -21.90 -5.29
C LEU A 352 2.85 -23.33 -4.74
N ALA A 353 3.90 -23.85 -4.10
CA ALA A 353 3.89 -25.19 -3.50
C ALA A 353 2.78 -25.33 -2.44
N LEU A 354 2.68 -24.37 -1.51
CA LEU A 354 1.60 -24.33 -0.51
C LEU A 354 0.21 -24.34 -1.15
N THR A 355 0.06 -23.61 -2.25
CA THR A 355 -1.22 -23.51 -2.97
C THR A 355 -1.55 -24.81 -3.70
N LEU A 356 -0.58 -25.45 -4.35
CA LEU A 356 -0.77 -26.75 -4.98
C LEU A 356 -1.18 -27.81 -3.95
N VAL A 357 -0.51 -27.85 -2.79
CA VAL A 357 -0.85 -28.74 -1.66
C VAL A 357 -2.27 -28.46 -1.16
N ARG A 358 -2.63 -27.20 -0.93
CA ARG A 358 -3.98 -26.81 -0.47
C ARG A 358 -5.09 -27.34 -1.37
N PHE A 359 -4.85 -27.39 -2.68
CA PHE A 359 -5.82 -27.85 -3.68
C PHE A 359 -5.54 -29.27 -4.19
N GLY A 360 -4.70 -30.05 -3.49
CA GLY A 360 -4.47 -31.47 -3.78
C GLY A 360 -3.74 -31.78 -5.09
N ARG A 361 -3.00 -30.82 -5.65
CA ARG A 361 -2.24 -30.95 -6.92
C ARG A 361 -0.81 -31.43 -6.66
N PHE A 362 -0.69 -32.59 -6.01
CA PHE A 362 0.60 -33.14 -5.55
C PHE A 362 1.52 -33.57 -6.68
N ASP A 363 0.95 -34.01 -7.81
CA ASP A 363 1.66 -34.30 -9.05
C ASP A 363 2.49 -33.09 -9.49
N GLU A 364 1.90 -31.91 -9.50
CA GLU A 364 2.56 -30.67 -9.89
C GLU A 364 3.57 -30.14 -8.88
N VAL A 365 3.41 -30.48 -7.60
CA VAL A 365 4.45 -30.18 -6.60
C VAL A 365 5.75 -30.86 -6.99
N SER A 366 5.69 -32.14 -7.40
CA SER A 366 6.89 -32.89 -7.81
C SER A 366 7.60 -32.34 -9.06
N GLU A 367 6.89 -31.53 -9.85
CA GLU A 367 7.42 -30.88 -11.07
C GLU A 367 8.10 -29.54 -10.79
N LEU A 368 7.97 -28.96 -9.59
CA LEU A 368 8.65 -27.72 -9.23
C LEU A 368 10.17 -28.02 -9.13
N GLY A 369 10.91 -27.70 -10.19
CA GLY A 369 12.32 -28.08 -10.34
C GLY A 369 13.33 -27.45 -9.37
N ALA A 370 12.88 -26.69 -8.37
CA ALA A 370 13.73 -26.11 -7.35
C ALA A 370 13.01 -26.05 -5.99
N ARG A 371 13.70 -26.56 -4.96
CA ARG A 371 13.32 -26.38 -3.55
C ARG A 371 13.20 -24.88 -3.23
N PRO A 372 12.13 -24.42 -2.55
CA PRO A 372 12.01 -23.02 -2.16
C PRO A 372 13.15 -22.53 -1.28
N SER A 373 13.35 -21.21 -1.29
CA SER A 373 14.45 -20.58 -0.56
C SER A 373 14.17 -20.48 0.95
N GLY A 374 15.25 -20.42 1.75
CA GLY A 374 15.18 -20.29 3.21
C GLY A 374 14.70 -21.53 3.95
N ASP A 375 14.85 -21.51 5.28
CA ASP A 375 14.54 -22.67 6.12
C ASP A 375 13.03 -22.95 6.18
N VAL A 376 12.21 -21.90 6.32
CA VAL A 376 10.74 -22.01 6.38
C VAL A 376 10.18 -22.49 5.05
N GLY A 377 10.61 -21.90 3.93
CA GLY A 377 10.11 -22.29 2.62
C GLY A 377 10.57 -23.68 2.20
N GLY A 378 11.80 -24.03 2.59
CA GLY A 378 12.34 -25.37 2.45
C GLY A 378 11.58 -26.45 3.22
N ALA A 379 11.20 -26.18 4.47
CA ALA A 379 10.48 -27.15 5.31
C ALA A 379 9.06 -27.47 4.83
N VAL A 380 8.47 -26.63 3.99
CA VAL A 380 7.18 -26.92 3.32
C VAL A 380 7.34 -27.93 2.19
N TRP A 381 8.53 -27.94 1.59
CA TRP A 381 8.88 -28.75 0.42
C TRP A 381 9.44 -30.12 0.80
N ASP A 382 10.30 -30.14 1.82
CA ASP A 382 10.88 -31.36 2.41
C ASP A 382 9.81 -32.21 3.11
#